data_AF-A0A944N8G7-F1
#
_entry.id   AF-A0A944N8G7-F1
#
_cell.length_a   1.000
_cell.length_b   1.000
_cell.length_c   1.000
_cell.angle_alpha   90.00
_cell.angle_beta   90.00
_cell.angle_gamma   90.00
#
_symmetry.space_group_name_H-M   'P 1'
#
loop_
_entity.id
_entity.type
_entity.pdbx_description
1 polymer ?
#
loop_
_entity_poly.entity_id
_entity_poly.type
_entity_poly.pdbx_seq_one_letter_code
_entity_poly.pdbx_strand_id
1 'polypeptide(L)'
;MVNKRTFHLLFGFTMFAAGVFGMYDEWYNVLDLVLGVAGPIMVLCGIIFMSIATKRANALKIVYLTSGLFLLLAGAFGIYDEWGVVRDVSYGIIPIISIVCGVLAVVTGVNRLKA
;
A
#
# COMPACT_ATOMS: atom_id res chain seq x y z
N MET A 1 -0.69 5.08 25.01
CA MET A 1 -1.79 4.42 24.28
C MET A 1 -2.62 5.50 23.60
N VAL A 2 -2.67 5.54 22.27
CA VAL A 2 -3.48 6.53 21.53
C VAL A 2 -4.96 6.18 21.72
N ASN A 3 -5.78 7.16 22.11
CA ASN A 3 -7.22 6.96 22.24
C ASN A 3 -7.80 6.58 20.86
N LYS A 4 -8.64 5.54 20.79
CA LYS A 4 -9.26 5.06 19.54
C LYS A 4 -9.93 6.20 18.76
N ARG A 5 -10.44 7.23 19.45
CA ARG A 5 -10.97 8.47 18.86
C ARG A 5 -9.92 9.26 18.08
N THR A 6 -8.83 9.64 18.76
CA THR A 6 -7.72 10.40 18.16
C THR A 6 -7.09 9.64 17.00
N PHE A 7 -7.05 8.31 17.09
CA PHE A 7 -6.57 7.46 15.99
C PHE A 7 -7.42 7.57 14.72
N HIS A 8 -8.76 7.52 14.82
CA HIS A 8 -9.64 7.61 13.63
C HIS A 8 -9.56 8.98 12.95
N LEU A 9 -9.45 10.04 13.75
CA LEU A 9 -9.29 11.40 13.22
C LEU A 9 -7.92 11.56 12.55
N LEU A 10 -6.82 11.19 13.21
CA LEU A 10 -5.47 11.26 12.63
C LEU A 10 -5.39 10.43 11.36
N PHE A 11 -5.84 9.18 11.40
CA PHE A 11 -5.85 8.30 10.24
C PHE A 11 -6.69 8.88 9.09
N GLY A 12 -7.88 9.40 9.39
CA GLY A 12 -8.76 10.00 8.39
C GLY A 12 -8.15 11.25 7.75
N PHE A 13 -7.56 12.14 8.53
CA PHE A 13 -6.85 13.31 8.00
C PHE A 13 -5.63 12.91 7.19
N THR A 14 -4.84 11.92 7.62
CA THR A 14 -3.68 11.44 6.87
C THR A 14 -4.09 10.81 5.54
N MET A 15 -5.12 9.96 5.51
CA MET A 15 -5.63 9.35 4.28
C MET A 15 -6.24 10.37 3.33
N PHE A 16 -6.98 11.35 3.85
CA PHE A 16 -7.53 12.44 3.05
C PHE A 16 -6.41 13.30 2.46
N ALA A 17 -5.43 13.71 3.27
CA ALA A 17 -4.29 14.49 2.82
C ALA A 17 -3.43 13.73 1.80
N ALA A 18 -3.22 12.42 1.99
CA ALA A 18 -2.52 11.57 1.03
C ALA A 18 -3.29 11.46 -0.30
N GLY A 19 -4.62 11.38 -0.25
CA GLY A 19 -5.46 11.37 -1.45
C GLY A 19 -5.42 12.70 -2.21
N VAL A 20 -5.52 13.84 -1.51
CA VAL A 20 -5.38 15.18 -2.12
C VAL A 20 -3.97 15.39 -2.66
N PHE A 21 -2.95 14.95 -1.94
CA PHE A 21 -1.56 14.96 -2.40
C PHE A 21 -1.38 14.12 -3.67
N GLY A 22 -2.06 12.97 -3.77
CA GLY A 22 -2.10 12.12 -4.96
C GLY A 22 -2.80 12.72 -6.18
N MET A 23 -3.45 13.88 -6.05
CA MET A 23 -4.02 14.63 -7.18
C MET A 23 -3.12 15.75 -7.67
N TYR A 24 -1.98 16.00 -7.02
CA TYR A 24 -1.06 17.07 -7.38
C TYR A 24 -0.20 16.67 -8.57
N ASP A 25 -0.04 17.53 -9.57
CA ASP A 25 0.49 17.17 -10.89
C ASP A 25 1.86 16.45 -10.86
N GLU A 26 2.71 16.81 -9.89
CA GLU A 26 4.10 16.33 -9.73
C GLU A 26 4.28 15.20 -8.68
N TRP A 27 3.19 14.72 -8.07
CA TRP A 27 3.27 13.73 -6.99
C TRP A 27 3.83 12.37 -7.46
N TYR A 28 3.72 12.09 -8.76
CA TYR A 28 4.26 10.88 -9.38
C TYR A 28 5.76 10.78 -9.19
N ASN A 29 6.53 11.87 -9.11
CA ASN A 29 7.97 11.77 -8.81
C ASN A 29 8.23 11.16 -7.42
N VAL A 30 7.33 11.40 -6.45
CA VAL A 30 7.39 10.78 -5.12
C VAL A 30 6.88 9.35 -5.18
N LEU A 31 5.84 9.09 -5.97
CA LEU A 31 5.32 7.74 -6.15
C LEU A 31 6.31 6.84 -6.90
N ASP A 32 6.98 7.34 -7.93
CA ASP A 32 8.03 6.68 -8.70
C ASP A 32 9.24 6.40 -7.83
N LEU A 33 9.60 7.32 -6.92
CA LEU A 33 10.61 7.07 -5.90
C LEU A 33 10.17 5.93 -4.97
N VAL A 34 8.92 5.94 -4.49
CA VAL A 34 8.40 4.92 -3.58
C VAL A 34 8.26 3.57 -4.28
N LEU A 35 7.77 3.52 -5.51
CA LEU A 35 7.56 2.30 -6.28
C LEU A 35 8.87 1.75 -6.84
N GLY A 36 9.77 2.62 -7.27
CA GLY A 36 11.14 2.28 -7.64
C GLY A 36 11.95 1.71 -6.48
N VAL A 37 11.64 2.10 -5.23
CA VAL A 37 12.24 1.50 -4.02
C VAL A 37 11.47 0.25 -3.56
N ALA A 38 10.13 0.24 -3.70
CA ALA A 38 9.29 -0.87 -3.28
C ALA A 38 9.50 -2.13 -4.13
N GLY A 39 9.71 -1.99 -5.44
CA GLY A 39 10.01 -3.11 -6.34
C GLY A 39 11.18 -3.97 -5.85
N PRO A 40 12.38 -3.41 -5.66
CA PRO A 40 13.54 -4.10 -5.10
C PRO A 40 13.28 -4.73 -3.72
N ILE A 41 12.57 -4.02 -2.83
CA ILE A 41 12.22 -4.56 -1.49
C ILE A 41 11.29 -5.77 -1.62
N MET A 42 10.29 -5.70 -2.49
CA MET A 42 9.35 -6.81 -2.73
C MET A 42 10.06 -8.03 -3.34
N VAL A 43 11.00 -7.82 -4.26
CA VAL A 43 11.85 -8.89 -4.80
C VAL A 43 12.67 -9.55 -3.69
N LEU A 44 13.33 -8.77 -2.82
CA LEU A 44 14.08 -9.30 -1.69
C LEU A 44 13.20 -10.08 -0.73
N CYS A 45 12.02 -9.55 -0.37
CA CYS A 45 11.04 -10.26 0.44
C CYS A 45 10.58 -11.58 -0.22
N GLY A 46 10.36 -11.58 -1.53
CA GLY A 46 10.00 -12.77 -2.29
C GLY A 46 11.08 -13.87 -2.21
N ILE A 47 12.34 -13.50 -2.40
CA ILE A 47 13.49 -14.41 -2.28
C ILE A 47 13.60 -14.97 -0.85
N ILE A 48 13.43 -14.13 0.17
CA ILE A 48 13.45 -14.54 1.58
C ILE A 48 12.33 -15.55 1.86
N PHE A 49 11.12 -15.28 1.37
CA PHE A 49 9.96 -16.17 1.57
C PHE A 49 10.17 -17.52 0.88
N MET A 50 10.67 -17.54 -0.36
CA MET A 50 11.01 -18.78 -1.04
C MET A 50 12.12 -19.56 -0.32
N SER A 51 13.12 -18.86 0.21
CA SER A 51 14.19 -19.47 1.00
C SER A 51 13.66 -20.10 2.28
N ILE A 52 12.74 -19.43 2.99
CA ILE A 52 12.08 -19.95 4.19
C ILE A 52 11.21 -21.17 3.87
N ALA A 53 10.54 -21.18 2.70
CA ALA A 53 9.67 -22.29 2.29
C ALA A 53 10.41 -23.65 2.25
N THR A 54 11.72 -23.66 1.95
CA THR A 54 12.53 -24.89 1.93
C THR A 54 12.65 -25.58 3.29
N LYS A 55 12.43 -24.86 4.40
CA LYS A 55 12.57 -25.34 5.78
C LYS A 55 11.25 -25.62 6.50
N ARG A 56 10.10 -25.51 5.82
CA ARG A 56 8.77 -25.61 6.44
C ARG A 56 8.02 -26.87 6.02
N ALA A 57 7.09 -27.32 6.88
CA ALA A 57 6.17 -28.42 6.58
C ALA A 57 5.30 -28.11 5.35
N ASN A 58 4.83 -29.16 4.65
CA ASN A 58 4.21 -29.05 3.33
C ASN A 58 3.07 -28.01 3.23
N ALA A 59 2.21 -27.88 4.24
CA ALA A 59 1.13 -26.90 4.23
C ALA A 59 1.63 -25.44 4.24
N LEU A 60 2.61 -25.14 5.10
CA LEU A 60 3.21 -23.80 5.19
C LEU A 60 4.15 -23.51 4.02
N LYS A 61 4.80 -24.55 3.47
CA LYS A 61 5.69 -24.44 2.31
C LYS A 61 4.96 -23.87 1.10
N ILE A 62 3.73 -24.31 0.83
CA ILE A 62 2.91 -23.79 -0.27
C ILE A 62 2.59 -22.31 -0.05
N VAL A 63 2.22 -21.91 1.17
CA VAL A 63 1.91 -20.52 1.50
C VAL A 63 3.13 -19.61 1.29
N TYR A 64 4.30 -20.03 1.76
CA TYR A 64 5.53 -19.25 1.57
C TYR A 64 6.00 -19.20 0.12
N LEU A 65 5.85 -20.30 -0.65
CA LEU A 65 6.16 -20.33 -2.08
C LEU A 65 5.23 -19.44 -2.89
N THR A 66 3.92 -19.54 -2.65
CA THR A 66 2.91 -18.74 -3.37
C THR A 66 3.05 -17.25 -3.04
N SER A 67 3.23 -16.91 -1.77
CA SER A 67 3.47 -15.52 -1.33
C SER A 67 4.81 -14.99 -1.88
N GLY A 68 5.86 -15.81 -1.85
CA GLY A 68 7.17 -15.44 -2.39
C GLY A 68 7.14 -15.22 -3.91
N LEU A 69 6.45 -16.09 -4.65
CA LEU A 69 6.25 -15.98 -6.09
C LEU A 69 5.44 -14.73 -6.44
N PHE A 70 4.36 -14.47 -5.70
CA PHE A 70 3.56 -13.26 -5.87
C PHE A 70 4.40 -11.99 -5.66
N LEU A 71 5.18 -11.92 -4.58
CA LEU A 71 6.04 -10.78 -4.29
C LEU A 71 7.15 -10.58 -5.33
N LEU A 72 7.72 -11.67 -5.84
CA LEU A 72 8.70 -11.63 -6.93
C LEU A 72 8.08 -11.10 -8.23
N LEU A 73 6.91 -11.60 -8.62
CA LEU A 73 6.21 -11.14 -9.82
C LEU A 73 5.76 -9.69 -9.70
N ALA A 74 5.20 -9.30 -8.55
CA ALA A 74 4.77 -7.92 -8.29
C ALA A 74 5.96 -6.95 -8.23
N GLY A 75 7.06 -7.35 -7.58
CA GLY A 75 8.29 -6.56 -7.53
C GLY A 75 8.96 -6.43 -8.90
N ALA A 76 9.04 -7.52 -9.67
CA ALA A 76 9.57 -7.50 -11.03
C ALA A 76 8.69 -6.67 -11.97
N PHE A 77 7.36 -6.75 -11.85
CA PHE A 77 6.43 -5.91 -12.61
C PHE A 77 6.61 -4.43 -12.28
N GLY A 78 6.77 -4.09 -10.99
CA GLY A 78 7.06 -2.71 -10.56
C GLY A 78 8.41 -2.17 -11.04
N ILE A 79 9.37 -3.03 -11.39
CA ILE A 79 10.65 -2.66 -11.99
C ILE A 79 10.54 -2.54 -13.52
N TYR A 80 9.66 -3.31 -14.17
CA TYR A 80 9.60 -3.44 -15.63
C TYR A 80 8.56 -2.54 -16.30
N ASP A 81 7.44 -2.25 -15.61
CA ASP A 81 6.36 -1.40 -16.12
C ASP A 81 6.39 -0.05 -15.39
N GLU A 82 7.41 0.75 -15.71
CA GLU A 82 7.70 1.98 -14.97
C GLU A 82 6.68 3.13 -15.18
N TRP A 83 5.75 3.11 -16.15
CA TRP A 83 5.08 4.38 -16.54
C TRP A 83 3.58 4.37 -16.86
N GLY A 84 3.00 3.24 -17.28
CA GLY A 84 1.63 3.23 -17.80
C GLY A 84 0.58 2.90 -16.74
N VAL A 85 0.55 1.62 -16.35
CA VAL A 85 -0.53 1.06 -15.52
C VAL A 85 -0.48 1.59 -14.09
N VAL A 86 0.74 1.68 -13.54
CA VAL A 86 0.98 2.25 -12.21
C VAL A 86 0.49 3.68 -12.14
N ARG A 87 0.83 4.49 -13.14
CA ARG A 87 0.41 5.88 -13.23
C ARG A 87 -1.11 5.96 -13.31
N ASP A 88 -1.74 5.23 -14.22
CA ASP A 88 -3.19 5.29 -14.42
C ASP A 88 -3.99 4.84 -13.17
N VAL A 89 -3.53 3.79 -12.47
CA VAL A 89 -4.13 3.36 -11.19
C VAL A 89 -3.91 4.39 -10.10
N SER A 90 -2.74 5.01 -10.07
CA SER A 90 -2.36 5.96 -9.03
C SER A 90 -2.98 7.34 -9.23
N TYR A 91 -3.26 7.78 -10.45
CA TYR A 91 -4.02 9.01 -10.73
C TYR A 91 -5.53 8.76 -10.71
N GLY A 92 -5.98 7.58 -11.13
CA GLY A 92 -7.40 7.29 -11.28
C GLY A 92 -8.05 6.80 -9.99
N ILE A 93 -7.51 5.76 -9.38
CA ILE A 93 -8.23 4.97 -8.37
C ILE A 93 -7.76 5.29 -6.95
N ILE A 94 -6.45 5.34 -6.72
CA ILE A 94 -5.86 5.53 -5.38
C ILE A 94 -6.27 6.85 -4.71
N PRO A 95 -6.28 8.01 -5.39
CA PRO A 95 -6.60 9.30 -4.77
C PRO A 95 -8.07 9.35 -4.37
N ILE A 96 -8.95 8.84 -5.24
CA ILE A 96 -10.39 8.76 -5.00
C ILE A 96 -10.67 7.86 -3.77
N ILE A 97 -10.09 6.66 -3.73
CA ILE A 97 -10.26 5.75 -2.59
C ILE A 97 -9.71 6.38 -1.30
N SER A 98 -8.54 7.02 -1.37
CA SER A 98 -7.91 7.63 -0.18
C SER A 98 -8.72 8.79 0.38
N ILE A 99 -9.29 9.64 -0.49
CA ILE A 99 -10.20 10.71 -0.09
C ILE A 99 -11.47 10.14 0.55
N VAL A 100 -12.13 9.17 -0.10
CA VAL A 100 -13.37 8.56 0.42
C VAL A 100 -13.13 7.88 1.77
N CYS A 101 -12.08 7.06 1.88
CA CYS A 101 -11.70 6.40 3.13
C CYS A 101 -11.33 7.42 4.22
N GLY A 102 -10.62 8.50 3.86
CA GLY A 102 -10.28 9.59 4.77
C GLY A 102 -11.53 10.28 5.34
N VAL A 103 -12.48 10.64 4.47
CA VAL A 103 -13.76 11.24 4.87
C VAL A 103 -14.55 10.29 5.77
N LEU A 104 -14.68 9.02 5.40
CA LEU A 104 -15.39 8.02 6.22
C LEU A 104 -14.76 7.83 7.61
N ALA A 105 -13.43 7.82 7.68
CA ALA A 105 -12.70 7.71 8.95
C ALA A 105 -12.89 8.95 9.83
N VAL A 106 -12.85 10.16 9.26
CA VAL A 106 -13.14 11.41 9.98
C VAL A 106 -14.58 11.42 10.48
N VAL A 107 -15.56 11.10 9.63
CA VAL A 107 -16.99 11.05 10.00
C VAL A 107 -17.21 10.05 11.13
N THR A 108 -16.60 8.87 11.05
CA THR A 108 -16.66 7.85 12.11
C THR A 108 -16.04 8.35 13.41
N GLY A 109 -14.90 9.07 13.32
CA GLY A 109 -14.26 9.71 14.47
C GLY A 109 -15.14 10.76 15.14
N VAL A 110 -15.78 11.63 14.36
CA VAL A 110 -16.70 12.69 14.84
C VAL A 110 -17.98 12.13 15.42
N ASN A 111 -18.61 11.14 14.77
CA ASN A 111 -19.83 10.52 15.31
C ASN A 111 -19.54 9.81 16.64
N ARG A 112 -18.36 9.21 16.79
CA ARG A 112 -17.90 8.65 18.06
C ARG A 112 -17.50 9.69 19.10
N LEU A 113 -17.35 10.97 18.75
CA LEU A 113 -17.16 12.08 19.71
C LEU A 113 -18.48 12.59 20.29
N LYS A 114 -19.58 12.46 19.54
CA LYS A 114 -20.93 12.89 19.97
C LYS A 114 -21.65 11.88 20.87
N ALA A 115 -21.25 10.61 20.84
CA ALA A 115 -21.69 9.57 21.78
C ALA A 115 -20.77 9.50 23.00
#